data_AF-A0A1Z8SNH6-F1
#
_entry.id   AF-A0A1Z8SNH6-F1
#
_cell.length_a   1.000
_cell.length_b   1.000
_cell.length_c   1.000
_cell.angle_alpha   90.00
_cell.angle_beta   90.00
_cell.angle_gamma   90.00
#
_symmetry.space_group_name_H-M   'P 1'
#
loop_
_entity.id
_entity.type
_entity.pdbx_description
1 polymer ?
#
loop_
_entity_poly.entity_id
_entity_poly.type
_entity_poly.pdbx_seq_one_letter_code
_entity_poly.pdbx_strand_id
1 'polypeptide(L)'
;MGLVCAPKRAPIFAIKLDLQGKNTGTNGLRWETSEDSSLTSDVPTPLFYRKKFYILSDLRKKLSQVNPETGLAEWTLDLPGKYKWRGSPTAGDGKIYTMNHNGMVLVVSAESGKILNQAELGGAYDDNTRSSIAISGANLYIRTNENLYCIE
;
A
#
# COMPACT_ATOMS: atom_id res chain seq x y z
N MET A 1 1.13 -1.46 18.36
CA MET A 1 1.33 -0.16 17.68
C MET A 1 0.32 -0.06 16.55
N GLY A 2 -0.27 1.11 16.37
CA GLY A 2 -1.20 1.40 15.27
C GLY A 2 -0.56 2.38 14.29
N LEU A 3 -0.98 2.31 13.02
CA LEU A 3 -0.57 3.24 11.98
C LEU A 3 -1.74 4.17 11.66
N VAL A 4 -1.49 5.48 11.67
CA VAL A 4 -2.46 6.52 11.31
C VAL A 4 -1.97 7.20 10.05
N CYS A 5 -2.81 7.20 9.03
CA CYS A 5 -2.54 7.88 7.76
C CYS A 5 -3.47 9.08 7.63
N ALA A 6 -2.93 10.18 7.13
CA ALA A 6 -3.69 11.39 6.88
C ALA A 6 -3.58 11.78 5.39
N PRO A 7 -4.64 12.37 4.82
CA PRO A 7 -4.70 12.68 3.40
C PRO A 7 -3.77 13.84 3.02
N LYS A 8 -3.68 14.13 1.71
CA LYS A 8 -3.01 15.32 1.14
C LYS A 8 -1.53 15.46 1.52
N ARG A 9 -0.76 14.38 1.38
CA ARG A 9 0.69 14.33 1.70
C ARG A 9 1.02 14.54 3.17
N ALA A 10 0.04 14.41 4.05
CA ALA A 10 0.32 14.44 5.47
C ALA A 10 1.23 13.26 5.87
N PRO A 11 2.02 13.42 6.95
CA PRO A 11 2.84 12.35 7.47
C PRO A 11 2.01 11.13 7.85
N ILE A 12 2.67 9.99 7.88
CA ILE A 12 2.17 8.78 8.52
C ILE A 12 2.68 8.80 9.96
N PHE A 13 1.79 8.49 10.90
CA PHE A 13 2.11 8.45 12.32
C PHE A 13 2.00 7.02 12.83
N ALA A 14 3.01 6.57 13.56
CA ALA A 14 2.94 5.32 14.30
C ALA A 14 2.71 5.61 15.78
N ILE A 15 1.68 5.02 16.35
CA ILE A 15 1.25 5.28 17.72
C ILE A 15 1.32 4.03 18.60
N LYS A 16 1.72 4.24 19.86
CA LYS A 16 1.64 3.25 20.92
C LYS A 16 0.16 2.95 21.22
N LEU A 17 -0.18 1.67 21.42
CA LEU A 17 -1.58 1.24 21.65
C LEU A 17 -1.85 0.84 23.11
N ASP A 18 -0.80 0.78 23.92
CA ASP A 18 -0.80 0.40 25.34
C ASP A 18 -0.97 1.59 26.28
N LEU A 19 -1.17 2.80 25.74
CA LEU A 19 -1.41 4.00 26.53
C LEU A 19 -2.85 4.07 27.05
N GLN A 20 -2.99 4.52 28.28
CA GLN A 20 -4.29 4.76 28.93
C GLN A 20 -4.52 6.25 29.16
N GLY A 21 -5.78 6.65 29.30
CA GLY A 21 -6.16 8.06 29.52
C GLY A 21 -5.94 8.95 28.29
N LYS A 22 -5.97 10.27 28.51
CA LYS A 22 -5.76 11.26 27.45
C LYS A 22 -4.27 11.44 27.16
N ASN A 23 -3.83 11.08 25.97
CA ASN A 23 -2.47 11.27 25.49
C ASN A 23 -2.49 12.28 24.33
N THR A 24 -1.62 13.29 24.36
CA THR A 24 -1.61 14.40 23.40
C THR A 24 -0.19 14.78 22.99
N GLY A 25 -0.05 15.41 21.82
CA GLY A 25 1.25 15.83 21.29
C GLY A 25 2.10 14.61 20.90
N THR A 26 3.38 14.65 21.23
CA THR A 26 4.33 13.55 20.95
C THR A 26 4.19 12.39 21.93
N ASN A 27 3.42 12.54 23.02
CA ASN A 27 3.19 11.46 23.96
C ASN A 27 2.37 10.35 23.29
N GLY A 28 3.00 9.20 23.09
CA GLY A 28 2.43 8.06 22.37
C GLY A 28 2.77 7.97 20.90
N LEU A 29 3.42 9.00 20.34
CA LEU A 29 4.05 8.89 19.03
C LEU A 29 5.30 8.01 19.16
N ARG A 30 5.44 7.06 18.24
CA ARG A 30 6.64 6.23 18.12
C ARG A 30 7.58 6.78 17.06
N TRP A 31 7.02 7.12 15.90
CA TRP A 31 7.71 7.81 14.81
C TRP A 31 6.65 8.42 13.90
N GLU A 32 7.09 9.36 13.08
CA GLU A 32 6.31 9.94 12.00
C GLU A 32 7.20 10.17 10.77
N THR A 33 6.58 10.38 9.60
CA THR A 33 7.30 10.55 8.33
C THR A 33 7.34 12.00 7.84
N SER A 34 7.24 13.00 8.74
CA SER A 34 7.24 14.43 8.37
C SER A 34 8.46 14.84 7.54
N GLU A 35 9.61 14.22 7.80
CA GLU A 35 10.86 14.44 7.08
C GLU A 35 11.03 13.56 5.83
N ASP A 36 10.16 12.56 5.63
CA ASP A 36 10.16 11.68 4.46
C ASP A 36 8.89 11.87 3.63
N SER A 37 8.95 12.84 2.72
CA SER A 37 7.85 13.16 1.81
C SER A 37 7.52 12.06 0.79
N SER A 38 8.29 10.97 0.74
CA SER A 38 8.04 9.79 -0.09
C SER A 38 7.10 8.79 0.59
N LEU A 39 7.04 8.79 1.93
CA LEU A 39 6.20 7.90 2.74
C LEU A 39 4.92 8.63 3.20
N THR A 40 3.94 8.66 2.31
CA THR A 40 2.61 9.24 2.55
C THR A 40 1.52 8.31 2.00
N SER A 41 0.27 8.48 2.41
CA SER A 41 -0.85 7.75 1.83
C SER A 41 -2.12 8.61 1.84
N ASP A 42 -2.69 8.91 0.66
CA ASP A 42 -3.92 9.72 0.56
C ASP A 42 -5.18 8.86 0.52
N VAL A 43 -5.22 7.93 -0.44
CA VAL A 43 -6.35 7.00 -0.67
C VAL A 43 -6.05 5.58 -0.20
N PRO A 44 -4.86 5.01 -0.45
CA PRO A 44 -4.58 3.62 -0.05
C PRO A 44 -4.54 3.46 1.47
N THR A 45 -4.97 2.29 1.95
CA THR A 45 -4.70 1.87 3.32
C THR A 45 -3.41 1.07 3.35
N PRO A 46 -2.42 1.40 4.19
CA PRO A 46 -1.22 0.58 4.33
C PRO A 46 -1.52 -0.84 4.81
N LEU A 47 -0.70 -1.77 4.36
CA LEU A 47 -0.79 -3.17 4.72
C LEU A 47 0.23 -3.50 5.82
N PHE A 48 -0.15 -4.28 6.82
CA PHE A 48 0.80 -4.94 7.72
C PHE A 48 0.90 -6.43 7.38
N TYR A 49 2.09 -6.88 6.97
CA TYR A 49 2.31 -8.26 6.56
C TYR A 49 3.73 -8.71 6.90
N ARG A 50 3.89 -9.94 7.44
CA ARG A 50 5.18 -10.50 7.89
C ARG A 50 6.02 -9.53 8.74
N LYS A 51 5.38 -8.87 9.72
CA LYS A 51 6.00 -7.91 10.63
C LYS A 51 6.60 -6.66 9.96
N LYS A 52 6.07 -6.27 8.80
CA LYS A 52 6.45 -5.05 8.07
C LYS A 52 5.22 -4.29 7.64
N PHE A 53 5.34 -2.97 7.52
CA PHE A 53 4.33 -2.16 6.84
C PHE A 53 4.65 -2.07 5.34
N TYR A 54 3.63 -2.02 4.51
CA TYR A 54 3.72 -1.72 3.08
C TYR A 54 2.84 -0.51 2.80
N ILE A 55 3.48 0.59 2.46
CA ILE A 55 2.82 1.89 2.28
C ILE A 55 2.83 2.22 0.80
N LEU A 56 1.64 2.39 0.23
CA LEU A 56 1.43 2.83 -1.14
C LEU A 56 1.19 4.34 -1.14
N SER A 57 2.17 5.12 -1.59
CA SER A 57 2.01 6.55 -1.80
C SER A 57 1.46 6.82 -3.20
N ASP A 58 0.14 6.99 -3.30
CA ASP A 58 -0.55 7.24 -4.57
C ASP A 58 -0.12 8.56 -5.23
N LEU A 59 0.18 9.58 -4.43
CA LEU A 59 0.66 10.89 -4.90
C LEU A 59 2.13 10.89 -5.32
N ARG A 60 2.95 9.97 -4.79
CA ARG A 60 4.37 9.82 -5.14
C ARG A 60 4.64 8.67 -6.09
N LYS A 61 3.64 7.83 -6.35
CA LYS A 61 3.71 6.60 -7.15
C LYS A 61 4.81 5.66 -6.64
N LYS A 62 4.81 5.42 -5.33
CA LYS A 62 5.79 4.56 -4.67
C LYS A 62 5.11 3.52 -3.80
N LEU A 63 5.65 2.32 -3.77
CA LEU A 63 5.35 1.29 -2.77
C LEU A 63 6.60 1.07 -1.94
N SER A 64 6.50 1.19 -0.62
CA SER A 64 7.64 1.03 0.28
C SER A 64 7.35 -0.01 1.35
N GLN A 65 8.31 -0.89 1.62
CA GLN A 65 8.34 -1.68 2.84
C GLN A 65 8.97 -0.86 3.94
N VAL A 66 8.29 -0.74 5.08
CA VAL A 66 8.70 0.10 6.19
C VAL A 66 8.84 -0.73 7.46
N ASN A 67 9.95 -0.52 8.15
CA ASN A 67 10.22 -1.13 9.44
C ASN A 67 9.25 -0.57 10.50
N PRO A 68 8.43 -1.40 11.16
CA PRO A 68 7.45 -0.91 12.14
C PRO A 68 8.08 -0.23 13.36
N GLU A 69 9.32 -0.57 13.73
CA GLU A 69 9.94 -0.02 14.92
C GLU A 69 10.55 1.37 14.66
N THR A 70 11.12 1.58 13.48
CA THR A 70 11.88 2.79 13.15
C THR A 70 11.16 3.75 12.20
N GLY A 71 10.17 3.29 11.45
CA GLY A 71 9.51 4.09 10.40
C GLY A 71 10.34 4.26 9.13
N LEU A 72 11.51 3.62 9.04
CA LEU A 72 12.40 3.72 7.89
C LEU A 72 12.01 2.71 6.80
N ALA A 73 12.09 3.15 5.54
CA ALA A 73 11.92 2.28 4.39
C ALA A 73 13.12 1.32 4.24
N GLU A 74 12.84 0.02 4.13
CA GLU A 74 13.84 -1.02 3.87
C GLU A 74 14.05 -1.21 2.36
N TRP A 75 12.98 -1.03 1.58
CA TRP A 75 13.04 -0.85 0.14
C TRP A 75 11.90 0.05 -0.33
N THR A 76 12.07 0.64 -1.51
CA THR A 76 11.04 1.43 -2.20
C THR A 76 11.04 1.10 -3.69
N LEU A 77 9.84 0.85 -4.23
CA LEU A 77 9.58 0.59 -5.64
C LEU A 77 8.85 1.79 -6.25
N ASP A 78 9.39 2.35 -7.34
CA ASP A 78 8.65 3.28 -8.19
C ASP A 78 7.62 2.52 -9.03
N LEU A 79 6.36 2.97 -8.97
CA LEU A 79 5.25 2.30 -9.63
C LEU A 79 5.13 2.74 -11.11
N PRO A 80 5.04 1.78 -12.04
CA PRO A 80 5.02 2.04 -13.48
C PRO A 80 3.70 2.67 -13.96
N GLY A 81 3.70 3.03 -15.25
CA GLY A 81 2.51 3.54 -15.95
C GLY A 81 2.17 4.98 -15.62
N LYS A 82 1.17 5.54 -16.31
CA LYS A 82 0.71 6.94 -16.10
C LYS A 82 -0.47 7.07 -15.14
N TYR A 83 -1.18 5.98 -14.89
CA TYR A 83 -2.40 5.97 -14.08
C TYR A 83 -2.11 5.97 -12.58
N LYS A 84 -3.08 6.42 -11.79
CA LYS A 84 -2.95 6.50 -10.34
C LYS A 84 -3.03 5.11 -9.70
N TRP A 85 -2.13 4.85 -8.76
CA TRP A 85 -2.11 3.64 -7.95
C TRP A 85 -2.91 3.88 -6.68
N ARG A 86 -4.15 3.38 -6.61
CA ARG A 86 -5.05 3.60 -5.47
C ARG A 86 -5.74 2.34 -4.94
N GLY A 87 -5.50 1.18 -5.56
CA GLY A 87 -5.84 -0.09 -4.95
C GLY A 87 -4.92 -0.35 -3.76
N SER A 88 -5.49 -0.46 -2.55
CA SER A 88 -4.68 -0.72 -1.36
C SER A 88 -3.92 -2.04 -1.52
N PRO A 89 -2.66 -2.11 -1.06
CA PRO A 89 -1.88 -3.33 -1.15
C PRO A 89 -2.53 -4.45 -0.33
N THR A 90 -2.55 -5.66 -0.88
CA THR A 90 -2.86 -6.90 -0.16
C THR A 90 -1.69 -7.87 -0.30
N ALA A 91 -1.64 -8.93 0.51
CA ALA A 91 -0.53 -9.87 0.47
C ALA A 91 -0.89 -11.29 0.82
N GLY A 92 -0.14 -12.21 0.22
CA GLY A 92 -0.20 -13.65 0.41
C GLY A 92 1.05 -14.28 -0.20
N ASP A 93 1.47 -15.43 0.31
CA ASP A 93 2.60 -16.21 -0.25
C ASP A 93 3.90 -15.41 -0.53
N GLY A 94 4.20 -14.44 0.34
CA GLY A 94 5.40 -13.60 0.23
C GLY A 94 5.35 -12.57 -0.91
N LYS A 95 4.16 -12.31 -1.46
CA LYS A 95 3.92 -11.35 -2.52
C LYS A 95 2.97 -10.26 -2.06
N ILE A 96 3.14 -9.06 -2.61
CA ILE A 96 2.27 -7.90 -2.45
C ILE A 96 1.54 -7.69 -3.77
N TYR A 97 0.24 -7.46 -3.69
CA TYR A 97 -0.65 -7.26 -4.83
C TYR A 97 -1.26 -5.87 -4.75
N THR A 98 -1.24 -5.14 -5.86
CA THR A 98 -1.90 -3.83 -5.98
C THR A 98 -2.24 -3.58 -7.45
N MET A 99 -3.07 -2.57 -7.72
CA MET A 99 -3.41 -2.17 -9.07
C MET A 99 -3.65 -0.67 -9.20
N ASN A 100 -3.48 -0.17 -10.42
CA ASN A 100 -3.79 1.20 -10.79
C ASN A 100 -5.20 1.33 -11.39
N HIS A 101 -5.59 2.57 -11.68
CA HIS A 101 -6.90 2.90 -12.20
C HIS A 101 -7.25 2.34 -13.58
N ASN A 102 -6.26 1.94 -14.36
CA ASN A 102 -6.44 1.32 -15.66
C ASN A 102 -6.45 -0.22 -15.59
N GLY A 103 -6.45 -0.79 -14.39
CA GLY A 103 -6.47 -2.24 -14.21
C GLY A 103 -5.12 -2.91 -14.46
N MET A 104 -4.02 -2.15 -14.46
CA MET A 104 -2.67 -2.74 -14.40
C MET A 104 -2.47 -3.30 -12.99
N VAL A 105 -2.27 -4.61 -12.90
CA VAL A 105 -2.02 -5.34 -11.65
C VAL A 105 -0.52 -5.61 -11.54
N LEU A 106 0.03 -5.40 -10.34
CA LEU A 106 1.39 -5.82 -10.01
C LEU A 106 1.39 -6.90 -8.95
N VAL A 107 2.33 -7.83 -9.14
CA VAL A 107 2.78 -8.78 -8.12
C VAL A 107 4.20 -8.40 -7.76
N VAL A 108 4.42 -8.02 -6.50
CA VAL A 108 5.71 -7.53 -6.00
C VAL A 108 6.24 -8.48 -4.93
N SER A 109 7.52 -8.81 -4.97
CA SER A 109 8.18 -9.57 -3.90
C SER A 109 8.14 -8.77 -2.60
N ALA A 110 7.55 -9.35 -1.55
CA ALA A 110 7.54 -8.72 -0.23
C ALA A 110 8.96 -8.58 0.34
N GLU A 111 9.86 -9.51 0.01
CA GLU A 111 11.24 -9.51 0.49
C GLU A 111 12.11 -8.44 -0.21
N SER A 112 12.03 -8.34 -1.54
CA SER A 112 13.00 -7.57 -2.31
C SER A 112 12.45 -6.30 -2.96
N GLY A 113 11.13 -6.09 -2.93
CA GLY A 113 10.48 -4.98 -3.64
C GLY A 113 10.50 -5.11 -5.18
N LYS A 114 11.01 -6.23 -5.72
CA LYS A 114 11.05 -6.48 -7.17
C LYS A 114 9.65 -6.82 -7.70
N ILE A 115 9.32 -6.28 -8.87
CA ILE A 115 8.15 -6.71 -9.63
C ILE A 115 8.40 -8.13 -10.13
N LEU A 116 7.52 -9.05 -9.75
CA LEU A 116 7.53 -10.45 -10.17
C LEU A 116 6.63 -10.68 -11.38
N ASN A 117 5.52 -9.96 -11.46
CA ASN A 117 4.59 -10.04 -12.58
C ASN A 117 3.82 -8.72 -12.74
N GLN A 118 3.39 -8.45 -13.97
CA GLN A 118 2.52 -7.34 -14.36
C GLN A 118 1.47 -7.87 -15.34
N ALA A 119 0.21 -7.53 -15.11
CA ALA A 119 -0.89 -7.89 -16.00
C ALA A 119 -1.78 -6.69 -16.28
N GLU A 120 -2.15 -6.48 -17.54
CA GLU A 120 -3.12 -5.47 -17.95
C GLU A 120 -4.51 -6.10 -18.03
N LEU A 121 -5.37 -5.80 -17.06
CA LEU A 121 -6.72 -6.40 -16.98
C LEU A 121 -7.84 -5.39 -17.29
N GLY A 122 -7.53 -4.10 -17.45
CA GLY A 122 -8.49 -3.09 -17.88
C GLY A 122 -8.48 -2.83 -19.38
N GLY A 123 -9.49 -2.14 -19.86
CA GLY A 123 -9.58 -1.64 -21.23
C GLY A 123 -8.61 -0.48 -21.52
N ALA A 124 -8.41 -0.18 -22.80
CA ALA A 124 -7.44 0.83 -23.27
C ALA A 124 -7.59 2.22 -22.61
N TYR A 125 -8.82 2.58 -22.21
CA TYR A 125 -9.16 3.89 -21.65
C TYR A 125 -9.78 3.82 -20.24
N ASP A 126 -9.67 2.68 -19.56
CA ASP A 126 -10.17 2.55 -18.19
C ASP A 126 -9.39 3.45 -17.22
N ASP A 127 -10.09 4.21 -16.36
CA ASP A 127 -9.46 5.00 -15.29
C ASP A 127 -10.34 5.05 -14.01
N ASN A 128 -11.21 4.05 -13.83
CA ASN A 128 -12.15 3.99 -12.72
C ASN A 128 -11.90 2.85 -11.74
N THR A 129 -10.84 2.06 -11.96
CA THR A 129 -10.52 0.92 -11.11
C THR A 129 -9.84 1.38 -9.82
N ARG A 130 -10.55 1.31 -8.69
CA ARG A 130 -10.04 1.74 -7.37
C ARG A 130 -10.06 0.63 -6.33
N SER A 131 -10.40 -0.59 -6.75
CA SER A 131 -10.57 -1.69 -5.81
C SER A 131 -9.23 -2.19 -5.27
N SER A 132 -9.25 -2.79 -4.08
CA SER A 132 -8.10 -3.56 -3.58
C SER A 132 -8.30 -5.01 -4.02
N ILE A 133 -7.22 -5.73 -4.28
CA ILE A 133 -7.30 -7.13 -4.72
C ILE A 133 -7.64 -8.01 -3.52
N ALA A 134 -8.75 -8.73 -3.56
CA ALA A 134 -9.14 -9.64 -2.49
C ALA A 134 -8.47 -11.01 -2.69
N ILE A 135 -8.16 -11.69 -1.57
CA ILE A 135 -7.48 -12.99 -1.57
C ILE A 135 -8.36 -13.97 -0.80
N SER A 136 -8.63 -15.15 -1.38
CA SER A 136 -9.29 -16.26 -0.68
C SER A 136 -8.72 -17.59 -1.14
N GLY A 137 -8.18 -18.38 -0.21
CA GLY A 137 -7.43 -19.58 -0.54
C GLY A 137 -6.22 -19.26 -1.42
N ALA A 138 -6.11 -19.94 -2.55
CA ALA A 138 -5.09 -19.69 -3.57
C ALA A 138 -5.51 -18.68 -4.64
N ASN A 139 -6.69 -18.05 -4.51
CA ASN A 139 -7.25 -17.18 -5.55
C ASN A 139 -7.12 -15.69 -5.23
N LEU A 140 -6.82 -14.92 -6.27
CA LEU A 140 -6.94 -13.47 -6.33
C LEU A 140 -8.23 -13.08 -7.03
N TYR A 141 -9.01 -12.20 -6.39
CA TYR A 141 -10.21 -11.62 -6.96
C TYR A 141 -9.95 -10.16 -7.32
N ILE A 142 -9.99 -9.85 -8.61
CA ILE A 142 -9.57 -8.56 -9.16
C ILE A 142 -10.75 -7.93 -9.88
N ARG A 143 -11.27 -6.83 -9.32
CA ARG A 143 -12.41 -6.09 -9.90
C ARG A 143 -11.92 -4.89 -10.70
N THR A 144 -12.12 -4.92 -12.00
CA THR A 144 -11.89 -3.78 -12.92
C THR A 144 -13.17 -2.96 -13.08
N ASN A 145 -13.26 -2.13 -14.11
CA ASN A 145 -14.46 -1.31 -14.37
C ASN A 145 -15.69 -2.17 -14.63
N GLU A 146 -15.54 -3.24 -15.41
CA GLU A 146 -16.66 -4.03 -15.92
C GLU A 146 -16.60 -5.51 -15.52
N ASN A 147 -15.42 -6.01 -15.12
CA ASN A 147 -15.19 -7.43 -14.87
C ASN A 147 -14.72 -7.72 -13.44
N LEU A 148 -15.01 -8.93 -12.98
CA LEU A 148 -14.41 -9.54 -11.80
C LEU A 148 -13.66 -10.80 -12.24
N TYR A 149 -12.34 -10.76 -12.14
CA TYR A 149 -11.47 -11.90 -12.44
C TYR A 149 -11.20 -12.73 -11.18
N CYS A 150 -11.08 -14.04 -11.35
CA CYS A 150 -10.53 -14.97 -10.36
C CYS A 150 -9.27 -15.59 -10.98
N ILE A 151 -8.11 -15.40 -10.35
CA ILE A 151 -6.80 -15.81 -10.87
C ILE A 151 -6.05 -16.59 -9.78
N GLU A 152 -5.36 -17.66 -10.17
CA GLU A 152 -4.50 -18.49 -9.32
C GLU A 152 -3.03 -18.03 -9.37
#